data_AF-A0A7W7VG09-F1
#
_entry.id   AF-A0A7W7VG09-F1
#
_cell.length_a   1.000
_cell.length_b   1.000
_cell.length_c   1.000
_cell.angle_alpha   90.00
_cell.angle_beta   90.00
_cell.angle_gamma   90.00
#
_symmetry.space_group_name_H-M   'P 1'
#
loop_
_entity.id
_entity.type
_entity.pdbx_description
1 polymer ?
#
loop_
_entity_poly.entity_id
_entity_poly.type
_entity_poly.pdbx_seq_one_letter_code
_entity_poly.pdbx_strand_id
1 'polypeptide(L)'
;MKLSIKRDQSDRLGVFGGHKGVDFSLSFQLLLTPQESELVRRYKFADVTLGTWQYQGSEVPIATVGSAVAGRTMHWPSVVEMLERERQLKNACVMLKKLLDAASTFGGEEVFDITADTDQND
;
A
#
# COMPACT_ATOMS: atom_id res chain seq x y z
N MET A 1 -8.12 -5.80 7.49
CA MET A 1 -7.72 -5.27 6.17
C MET A 1 -7.22 -6.39 5.29
N LYS A 2 -7.59 -6.41 4.00
CA LYS A 2 -7.05 -7.33 2.99
C LYS A 2 -6.67 -6.54 1.73
N LEU A 3 -5.65 -6.99 1.02
CA LEU A 3 -5.26 -6.44 -0.29
C LEU A 3 -5.56 -7.49 -1.37
N SER A 4 -6.48 -7.18 -2.27
CA SER A 4 -6.73 -7.96 -3.48
C SER A 4 -5.77 -7.53 -4.57
N ILE A 5 -5.15 -8.48 -5.26
CA ILE A 5 -4.21 -8.24 -6.37
C ILE A 5 -4.52 -9.22 -7.50
N LYS A 6 -4.58 -8.69 -8.73
CA LYS A 6 -4.60 -9.46 -9.97
C LYS A 6 -3.48 -8.96 -10.88
N ARG A 7 -2.60 -9.88 -11.31
CA ARG A 7 -1.62 -9.64 -12.37
C ARG A 7 -2.20 -10.10 -13.69
N ASP A 8 -1.93 -9.36 -14.75
CA ASP A 8 -2.35 -9.73 -16.11
C ASP A 8 -1.28 -9.31 -17.12
N GLN A 9 -1.38 -9.83 -18.34
CA GLN A 9 -0.49 -9.44 -19.44
C GLN A 9 -1.23 -9.45 -20.78
N SER A 10 -0.81 -8.59 -21.70
CA SER A 10 -1.34 -8.53 -23.06
C SER A 10 -0.23 -8.38 -24.07
N ASP A 11 -0.33 -9.07 -25.20
CA ASP A 11 0.59 -8.87 -26.32
C ASP A 11 0.44 -7.44 -26.87
N ARG A 12 1.58 -6.77 -27.05
CA ARG A 12 1.64 -5.48 -27.72
C ARG A 12 1.79 -5.73 -29.22
N LEU A 13 0.74 -5.46 -29.98
CA LEU A 13 0.76 -5.64 -31.44
C LEU A 13 1.35 -4.41 -32.15
N GLY A 14 2.20 -4.65 -33.15
CA GLY A 14 2.71 -3.63 -34.06
C GLY A 14 1.76 -3.35 -35.24
N VAL A 15 2.08 -2.32 -36.04
CA VAL A 15 1.25 -1.78 -37.14
C VAL A 15 0.94 -2.79 -38.27
N PHE A 16 1.55 -3.98 -38.26
CA PHE A 16 1.28 -5.05 -39.24
C PHE A 16 1.10 -6.43 -38.59
N GLY A 17 0.59 -6.48 -37.36
CA GLY A 17 0.36 -7.74 -36.63
C GLY A 17 1.64 -8.41 -36.10
N GLY A 18 2.82 -7.79 -36.27
CA GLY A 18 4.06 -8.26 -35.65
C GLY A 18 4.03 -8.07 -34.14
N HIS A 19 4.50 -9.07 -33.39
CA HIS A 19 4.64 -9.00 -31.93
C HIS A 19 5.70 -7.96 -31.55
N LYS A 20 5.32 -6.94 -30.77
CA LYS A 20 6.18 -5.80 -30.37
C LYS A 20 6.55 -5.84 -28.88
N GLY A 21 6.25 -6.95 -28.20
CA GLY A 21 6.49 -7.15 -26.77
C GLY A 21 5.22 -7.47 -26.00
N VAL A 22 5.32 -7.44 -24.67
CA VAL A 22 4.24 -7.74 -23.74
C VAL A 22 4.05 -6.56 -22.81
N ASP A 23 2.81 -6.14 -22.62
CA ASP A 23 2.41 -5.20 -21.59
C ASP A 23 1.92 -5.96 -20.36
N PHE A 24 2.35 -5.53 -19.19
CA PHE A 24 1.96 -6.11 -17.92
C PHE A 24 0.99 -5.17 -17.21
N SER A 25 0.05 -5.73 -16.45
CA SER A 25 -0.85 -4.94 -15.62
C SER A 25 -1.02 -5.52 -14.22
N LEU A 26 -1.21 -4.62 -13.27
CA LEU A 26 -1.52 -4.93 -11.87
C LEU A 26 -2.81 -4.22 -11.51
N SER A 27 -3.87 -4.99 -11.28
CA SER A 27 -5.09 -4.51 -10.67
C SER A 27 -5.04 -4.79 -9.17
N PHE A 28 -5.39 -3.82 -8.34
CA PHE A 28 -5.40 -3.99 -6.90
C PHE A 28 -6.56 -3.24 -6.25
N GLN A 29 -7.01 -3.77 -5.11
CA GLN A 29 -8.04 -3.14 -4.28
C GLN A 29 -7.78 -3.41 -2.80
N LEU A 30 -7.87 -2.36 -1.98
CA LEU A 30 -7.80 -2.46 -0.53
C LEU A 30 -9.20 -2.68 0.04
N LEU A 31 -9.39 -3.81 0.73
CA LEU A 31 -10.64 -4.19 1.36
C LEU A 31 -10.52 -3.92 2.87
N LEU A 32 -11.21 -2.88 3.32
CA LEU A 32 -11.26 -2.48 4.72
C LEU A 32 -12.44 -3.15 5.44
N THR A 33 -12.27 -3.46 6.72
CA THR A 33 -13.42 -3.77 7.58
C THR A 33 -14.22 -2.49 7.87
N PRO A 34 -15.46 -2.58 8.40
CA PRO A 34 -16.20 -1.39 8.82
C PRO A 34 -15.43 -0.52 9.84
N GLN A 35 -14.74 -1.15 10.80
CA GLN A 35 -13.93 -0.45 11.81
C GLN A 35 -12.75 0.27 11.16
N GLU A 36 -12.05 -0.38 10.25
CA GLU A 36 -10.91 0.23 9.53
C GLU A 36 -11.38 1.38 8.63
N SER A 37 -12.53 1.24 7.99
CA SER A 37 -13.14 2.30 7.17
C SER A 37 -13.47 3.54 8.01
N GLU A 38 -13.99 3.32 9.22
CA GLU A 38 -14.27 4.39 10.17
C GLU A 38 -12.98 5.11 10.59
N LEU A 39 -11.92 4.37 10.92
CA LEU A 39 -10.62 4.94 11.28
C LEU A 39 -10.03 5.76 10.12
N VAL A 40 -10.08 5.23 8.88
CA VAL A 40 -9.62 5.97 7.69
C VAL A 40 -10.39 7.28 7.53
N ARG A 41 -11.71 7.29 7.75
CA ARG A 41 -12.52 8.50 7.68
C ARG A 41 -12.19 9.47 8.81
N ARG A 42 -12.17 8.99 10.05
CA ARG A 42 -11.98 9.81 11.26
C ARG A 42 -10.63 10.51 11.26
N TYR A 43 -9.57 9.81 10.87
CA TYR A 43 -8.20 10.34 10.85
C TYR A 43 -7.77 10.87 9.48
N LYS A 44 -8.69 10.96 8.51
CA LYS A 44 -8.43 11.45 7.14
C LYS A 44 -7.27 10.71 6.44
N PHE A 45 -7.14 9.41 6.68
CA PHE A 45 -6.08 8.61 6.05
C PHE A 45 -6.31 8.33 4.56
N ALA A 46 -7.42 8.80 3.97
CA ALA A 46 -7.71 8.63 2.54
C ALA A 46 -6.60 9.17 1.64
N ASP A 47 -5.91 10.24 2.06
CA ASP A 47 -4.85 10.90 1.29
C ASP A 47 -3.44 10.32 1.56
N VAL A 48 -3.32 9.37 2.49
CA VAL A 48 -2.05 8.72 2.78
C VAL A 48 -1.57 7.97 1.53
N THR A 49 -0.33 8.25 1.13
CA THR A 49 0.28 7.63 -0.05
C THR A 49 0.71 6.20 0.24
N LEU A 50 0.36 5.29 -0.66
CA LEU A 50 0.70 3.87 -0.62
C LEU A 50 1.86 3.56 -1.57
N GLY A 51 3.06 3.97 -1.14
CA GLY A 51 4.29 3.78 -1.88
C GLY A 51 4.48 4.80 -3.01
N THR A 52 5.73 4.98 -3.39
CA THR A 52 6.16 5.97 -4.39
C THR A 52 7.22 5.37 -5.29
N TRP A 53 7.40 5.95 -6.47
CA TRP A 53 8.47 5.60 -7.38
C TRP A 53 9.05 6.83 -8.06
N GLN A 54 10.32 6.73 -8.45
CA GLN A 54 10.99 7.79 -9.19
C GLN A 54 10.67 7.66 -10.67
N TYR A 55 10.11 8.73 -11.24
CA TYR A 55 9.86 8.87 -12.67
C TYR A 55 10.35 10.24 -13.13
N GLN A 56 11.32 10.24 -14.06
CA GLN A 56 11.93 11.47 -14.60
C GLN A 56 12.41 12.46 -13.53
N GLY A 57 12.99 11.95 -12.44
CA GLY A 57 13.50 12.77 -11.33
C GLY A 57 12.43 13.29 -10.37
N SER A 58 11.17 12.90 -10.56
CA SER A 58 10.06 13.22 -9.66
C SER A 58 9.58 11.98 -8.93
N GLU A 59 9.23 12.15 -7.65
CA GLU A 59 8.55 11.12 -6.89
C GLU A 59 7.07 11.08 -7.26
N VAL A 60 6.61 9.93 -7.75
CA VAL A 60 5.22 9.70 -8.19
C VAL A 60 4.57 8.70 -7.25
N PRO A 61 3.37 8.99 -6.70
CA PRO A 61 2.65 8.04 -5.86
C PRO A 61 2.12 6.86 -6.68
N ILE A 62 2.23 5.65 -6.12
CA ILE A 62 1.59 4.45 -6.71
C ILE A 62 0.07 4.54 -6.53
N ALA A 63 -0.39 4.96 -5.36
CA ALA A 63 -1.79 5.17 -5.01
C ALA A 63 -1.89 5.99 -3.72
N THR A 64 -3.07 6.53 -3.44
CA THR A 64 -3.50 6.87 -2.08
C THR A 64 -4.38 5.77 -1.51
N VAL A 65 -4.60 5.75 -0.19
CA VAL A 65 -5.55 4.82 0.46
C VAL A 65 -6.92 4.90 -0.20
N GLY A 66 -7.44 6.11 -0.43
CA GLY A 66 -8.74 6.31 -1.08
C GLY A 66 -8.80 5.69 -2.47
N SER A 67 -7.78 5.92 -3.30
CA SER A 67 -7.70 5.32 -4.64
C SER A 67 -7.54 3.79 -4.60
N ALA A 68 -6.84 3.25 -3.60
CA ALA A 68 -6.69 1.81 -3.44
C ALA A 68 -7.98 1.14 -2.98
N VAL A 69 -8.78 1.79 -2.13
CA VAL A 69 -10.11 1.29 -1.73
C VAL A 69 -11.07 1.28 -2.93
N ALA A 70 -11.04 2.32 -3.76
CA ALA A 70 -11.82 2.39 -5.00
C ALA A 70 -11.40 1.31 -6.03
N GLY A 71 -10.18 0.80 -5.92
CA GLY A 71 -9.59 -0.12 -6.88
C GLY A 71 -8.86 0.62 -8.00
N ARG A 72 -7.70 0.10 -8.40
CA ARG A 72 -6.86 0.70 -9.45
C ARG A 72 -6.23 -0.37 -10.32
N THR A 73 -6.07 -0.07 -11.60
CA THR A 73 -5.26 -0.86 -12.53
C THR A 73 -4.13 0.01 -13.06
N MET A 74 -2.93 -0.55 -13.08
CA MET A 74 -1.72 0.12 -13.58
C MET A 74 -1.03 -0.78 -14.61
N HIS A 75 -0.30 -0.17 -15.54
CA HIS A 75 0.33 -0.86 -16.67
C HIS A 75 1.83 -0.55 -16.72
N TRP A 76 2.62 -1.55 -17.08
CA TRP A 76 4.08 -1.43 -17.23
C TRP A 76 4.59 -2.20 -18.44
N PRO A 77 5.66 -1.68 -19.09
CA PRO A 77 6.32 -2.38 -20.19
C PRO A 77 7.23 -3.53 -19.71
N SER A 78 7.46 -3.65 -18.39
CA SER A 78 8.38 -4.62 -17.79
C SER A 78 7.75 -5.32 -16.60
N VAL A 79 7.86 -6.64 -16.58
CA VAL A 79 7.43 -7.47 -15.44
C VAL A 79 8.21 -7.14 -14.17
N VAL A 80 9.49 -6.78 -14.30
CA VAL A 80 10.35 -6.43 -13.15
C VAL A 80 9.84 -5.15 -12.51
N GLU A 81 9.49 -4.14 -13.32
CA GLU A 81 8.90 -2.90 -12.80
C GLU A 81 7.56 -3.17 -12.11
N MET A 82 6.67 -3.96 -12.73
CA MET A 82 5.39 -4.31 -12.12
C MET A 82 5.57 -5.02 -10.77
N LEU A 83 6.46 -6.01 -10.69
CA LEU A 83 6.71 -6.77 -9.45
C LEU A 83 7.32 -5.88 -8.36
N GLU A 84 8.19 -4.96 -8.71
CA GLU A 84 8.74 -3.99 -7.76
C GLU A 84 7.65 -3.04 -7.22
N ARG A 85 6.74 -2.57 -8.08
CA ARG A 85 5.59 -1.74 -7.63
C ARG A 85 4.63 -2.53 -6.75
N GLU A 86 4.40 -3.80 -7.07
CA GLU A 86 3.61 -4.67 -6.22
C GLU A 86 4.23 -4.84 -4.82
N ARG A 87 5.55 -5.05 -4.75
CA ARG A 87 6.28 -5.15 -3.48
C ARG A 87 6.15 -3.87 -2.66
N GLN A 88 6.34 -2.71 -3.29
CA GLN A 88 6.19 -1.40 -2.64
C GLN A 88 4.77 -1.18 -2.12
N LEU A 89 3.75 -1.51 -2.92
CA LEU A 89 2.35 -1.43 -2.51
C LEU A 89 2.06 -2.33 -1.30
N LYS A 90 2.53 -3.59 -1.30
CA LYS A 90 2.35 -4.51 -0.18
C LYS A 90 2.97 -3.97 1.10
N ASN A 91 4.20 -3.45 1.02
CA ASN A 91 4.89 -2.88 2.17
C ASN A 91 4.16 -1.65 2.71
N ALA A 92 3.66 -0.79 1.83
CA ALA A 92 2.87 0.37 2.24
C ALA A 92 1.56 -0.03 2.92
N CYS A 93 0.88 -1.09 2.44
CA CYS A 93 -0.31 -1.63 3.09
C CYS A 93 -0.01 -2.20 4.48
N VAL A 94 1.16 -2.84 4.69
CA VAL A 94 1.58 -3.28 6.04
C VAL A 94 1.76 -2.08 6.97
N MET A 95 2.35 -0.99 6.49
CA MET A 95 2.50 0.22 7.29
C MET A 95 1.16 0.88 7.60
N LEU A 96 0.24 0.95 6.63
CA LEU A 96 -1.13 1.41 6.87
C LEU A 96 -1.82 0.56 7.93
N LYS A 97 -1.64 -0.77 7.91
CA LYS A 97 -2.26 -1.64 8.93
C LYS A 97 -1.78 -1.27 10.33
N LYS A 98 -0.47 -1.08 10.51
CA LYS A 98 0.11 -0.64 11.79
C LYS A 98 -0.46 0.71 12.23
N LEU A 99 -0.63 1.66 11.31
CA LEU A 99 -1.24 2.95 11.61
C LEU A 99 -2.70 2.81 12.06
N LEU A 100 -3.48 1.95 11.39
CA LEU A 100 -4.88 1.68 11.78
C LEU A 100 -4.95 0.97 13.14
N ASP A 101 -4.05 0.05 13.42
CA ASP A 101 -3.99 -0.65 14.71
C ASP A 101 -3.65 0.33 15.84
N ALA A 102 -2.65 1.19 15.65
CA ALA A 102 -2.35 2.25 16.61
C ALA A 102 -3.51 3.24 16.78
N ALA A 103 -4.13 3.68 15.68
CA ALA A 103 -5.28 4.58 15.73
C ALA A 103 -6.50 3.97 16.44
N SER A 104 -6.58 2.63 16.51
CA SER A 104 -7.65 1.90 17.19
C SER A 104 -7.51 1.89 18.71
N THR A 105 -6.31 2.14 19.25
CA THR A 105 -6.09 2.22 20.71
C THR A 105 -6.31 3.62 21.26
N PHE A 106 -6.30 4.64 20.40
CA PHE A 106 -6.48 6.03 20.81
C PHE A 106 -7.86 6.26 21.45
N GLY A 107 -7.86 6.75 22.69
CA GLY A 107 -9.05 6.97 23.51
C GLY A 107 -9.25 5.93 24.62
N GLY A 108 -8.42 4.89 24.68
CA GLY A 108 -8.26 4.02 25.86
C GLY A 108 -7.25 4.58 26.87
N GLU A 109 -7.31 4.09 28.09
CA GLU A 109 -6.31 4.33 29.14
C GLU A 109 -5.37 3.12 29.20
N GLU A 110 -4.06 3.35 29.07
CA GLU A 110 -3.03 2.33 29.29
C GLU A 110 -2.25 2.70 30.56
N VAL A 111 -2.18 1.77 31.51
CA VAL A 111 -1.41 1.90 32.76
C VAL A 111 -0.23 0.94 32.69
N PHE A 112 0.97 1.45 32.92
CA PHE A 112 2.21 0.66 33.01
C PHE A 112 2.78 0.76 34.42
N ASP A 113 3.16 -0.38 35.00
CA ASP A 113 3.92 -0.41 36.23
C ASP A 113 5.37 -0.01 35.93
N ILE A 114 5.81 1.13 36.46
CA ILE A 114 7.22 1.53 36.42
C ILE A 114 7.90 0.99 37.66
N THR A 115 8.67 -0.08 37.51
CA THR A 115 9.63 -0.52 38.54
C THR A 115 10.94 0.21 38.30
N ALA A 116 11.43 0.91 39.32
CA ALA A 116 12.81 1.37 39.30
C ALA A 116 13.71 0.14 39.43
N ASP A 117 14.46 -0.20 38.38
CA ASP A 117 15.62 -1.07 38.53
C ASP A 117 16.57 -0.33 39.49
N THR A 118 16.59 -0.76 40.74
CA THR A 118 17.71 -0.45 41.62
C THR A 118 18.88 -1.26 41.12
N ASP A 119 19.75 -0.60 40.35
CA ASP A 119 21.11 -1.04 40.12
C ASP A 119 21.70 -1.50 41.46
N GLN A 120 21.90 -2.81 41.60
CA GLN A 120 22.71 -3.38 42.65
C GLN A 120 24.16 -2.98 42.36
N ASN A 121 24.62 -1.89 43.00
CA ASN A 121 26.04 -1.67 43.18
C ASN A 121 26.53 -2.68 44.22
N ASP A 122 27.24 -3.71 43.74
CA ASP A 122 28.19 -4.51 44.52
C ASP A 122 29.34 -3.63 45.06
#